data_AF-A0AAW1DNS5-F1
#
_entry.id   AF-A0AAW1DNS5-F1
#
_cell.length_a   1.000
_cell.length_b   1.000
_cell.length_c   1.000
_cell.angle_alpha   90.00
_cell.angle_beta   90.00
_cell.angle_gamma   90.00
#
_symmetry.space_group_name_H-M   'P 1'
#
loop_
_entity.id
_entity.type
_entity.pdbx_description
1 polymer ?
#
loop_
_entity_poly.entity_id
_entity_poly.type
_entity_poly.pdbx_seq_one_letter_code
_entity_poly.pdbx_strand_id
1 'polypeptide(L)'
;MGKKSQSKQSKTNKQSALLRPKDETVKLSPQKRSELNQLVDKLLKVTSVGVNSGKIRDNHIITEKLLNKIINIESGITSNLLPKPERKVCTITDWMIENGAKIDGVEIGEFDGYEYGLKAVKDIKEGELLICVPRKLMMTTEFARTSELEFLFKNDPMLAHMPNIILALFLLLEKFKENSFWRPYIESLPNEYTTVMYFSLQELEELKGSPTYEPAMKQCQNVARQYGYLYNLFQNSSDQASLILKNSFTYEQYR
;
A
#
# COMPACT_ATOMS: atom_id res chain seq x y z
N MET A 1 -54.91 -1.24 37.02
CA MET A 1 -53.52 -1.75 36.93
C MET A 1 -53.50 -2.89 35.93
N GLY A 2 -52.77 -2.76 34.83
CA GLY A 2 -52.71 -3.79 33.78
C GLY A 2 -51.72 -3.39 32.70
N LYS A 3 -50.46 -3.83 32.86
CA LYS A 3 -49.40 -3.64 31.88
C LYS A 3 -49.67 -4.54 30.67
N LYS A 4 -49.92 -3.95 29.49
CA LYS A 4 -49.84 -4.65 28.21
C LYS A 4 -48.43 -4.51 27.63
N SER A 5 -47.78 -5.65 27.45
CA SER A 5 -46.55 -5.83 26.68
C SER A 5 -46.85 -5.65 25.19
N GLN A 6 -46.05 -4.83 24.49
CA GLN A 6 -45.89 -4.91 23.04
C GLN A 6 -44.41 -4.77 22.70
N SER A 7 -43.90 -5.85 22.13
CA SER A 7 -42.61 -5.99 21.46
C SER A 7 -42.44 -4.99 20.31
N LYS A 8 -41.31 -4.29 20.26
CA LYS A 8 -40.78 -3.74 18.99
C LYS A 8 -39.27 -3.99 18.89
N GLN A 9 -38.98 -4.80 17.88
CA GLN A 9 -37.71 -5.11 17.22
C GLN A 9 -36.54 -4.16 17.52
N SER A 10 -35.47 -4.72 18.06
CA SER A 10 -34.14 -4.13 18.06
C SER A 10 -33.60 -4.12 16.62
N LYS A 11 -33.40 -2.93 16.06
CA LYS A 11 -32.54 -2.74 14.90
C LYS A 11 -31.09 -2.87 15.37
N THR A 12 -30.44 -3.97 15.02
CA THR A 12 -29.00 -4.15 15.17
C THR A 12 -28.28 -3.20 14.22
N ASN A 13 -27.81 -2.09 14.77
CA ASN A 13 -26.87 -1.19 14.13
C ASN A 13 -25.55 -1.95 13.92
N LYS A 14 -25.21 -2.27 12.67
CA LYS A 14 -23.85 -2.70 12.29
C LYS A 14 -22.92 -1.50 12.47
N GLN A 15 -22.32 -1.37 13.66
CA GLN A 15 -21.18 -0.49 13.86
C GLN A 15 -20.01 -1.03 13.05
N SER A 16 -19.54 -0.24 12.10
CA SER A 16 -18.29 -0.42 11.38
C SER A 16 -17.13 -0.37 12.38
N ALA A 17 -16.55 -1.53 12.69
CA ALA A 17 -15.31 -1.66 13.44
C ALA A 17 -14.15 -1.18 12.54
N LEU A 18 -13.94 0.13 12.51
CA LEU A 18 -12.83 0.76 11.84
C LEU A 18 -11.98 1.44 12.93
N LEU A 19 -10.71 1.06 12.95
CA LEU A 19 -9.63 1.42 13.88
C LEU A 19 -9.48 0.48 15.08
N ARG A 20 -8.22 0.02 15.27
CA ARG A 20 -7.78 -0.70 16.47
C ARG A 20 -8.12 0.13 17.71
N PRO A 21 -8.76 -0.43 18.76
CA PRO A 21 -9.10 0.29 20.00
C PRO A 21 -7.92 0.79 20.85
N LYS A 22 -6.68 0.78 20.33
CA LYS A 22 -5.47 1.25 21.03
C LYS A 22 -4.60 2.22 20.25
N ASP A 23 -4.92 2.51 18.98
CA ASP A 23 -4.16 3.48 18.19
C ASP A 23 -4.88 4.83 18.28
N GLU A 24 -4.57 5.64 19.29
CA GLU A 24 -4.77 7.09 19.17
C GLU A 24 -4.08 7.49 17.87
N THR A 25 -4.83 7.89 16.83
CA THR A 25 -4.25 8.39 15.59
C THR A 25 -3.38 9.59 15.96
N VAL A 26 -2.07 9.40 16.07
CA VAL A 26 -1.14 10.43 16.50
C VAL A 26 -1.12 11.49 15.40
N LYS A 27 -1.85 12.58 15.64
CA LYS A 27 -1.95 13.68 14.69
C LYS A 27 -0.63 14.45 14.72
N LEU A 28 -0.03 14.65 13.55
CA LEU A 28 1.07 15.60 13.39
C LEU A 28 0.66 16.95 13.98
N SER A 29 1.61 17.63 14.63
CA SER A 29 1.36 19.00 15.10
C SER A 29 0.95 19.90 13.93
N PRO A 30 0.12 20.94 14.15
CA PRO A 30 -0.33 21.82 13.08
C PRO A 30 0.82 22.46 12.30
N GLN A 31 1.93 22.76 12.99
CA GLN A 31 3.15 23.30 12.38
C GLN A 31 3.79 22.28 11.43
N LYS A 32 4.03 21.04 11.88
CA LYS A 32 4.59 19.96 11.05
C LYS A 32 3.68 19.62 9.87
N ARG A 33 2.37 19.66 10.06
CA ARG A 33 1.39 19.42 8.98
C ARG A 33 1.44 20.53 7.92
N SER A 34 1.53 21.79 8.34
CA SER A 34 1.69 22.92 7.41
C SER A 34 3.01 22.82 6.63
N GLU A 35 4.11 22.50 7.29
CA GLU A 35 5.40 22.27 6.64
C GLU A 35 5.33 21.12 5.63
N LEU A 36 4.72 19.99 6.00
CA LEU A 36 4.53 18.83 5.12
C LEU A 36 3.72 19.20 3.88
N ASN A 37 2.60 19.93 4.04
CA ASN A 37 1.78 20.39 2.91
C ASN A 37 2.62 21.26 1.95
N GLN A 38 3.43 22.18 2.47
CA GLN A 38 4.31 23.02 1.64
C GLN A 38 5.37 22.22 0.88
N LEU A 39 5.90 21.15 1.49
CA LEU A 39 6.86 20.26 0.85
C LEU A 39 6.19 19.42 -0.25
N VAL A 40 4.99 18.90 -0.01
CA VAL A 40 4.21 18.13 -0.99
C VAL A 40 3.83 19.02 -2.19
N ASP A 41 3.42 20.27 -1.97
CA ASP A 41 3.13 21.20 -3.06
C ASP A 41 4.37 21.51 -3.90
N LYS A 42 5.54 21.64 -3.27
CA LYS A 42 6.83 21.80 -3.98
C LYS A 42 7.18 20.54 -4.76
N LEU A 43 6.98 19.36 -4.18
CA LEU A 43 7.20 18.07 -4.83
C LEU A 43 6.34 17.93 -6.08
N LEU A 44 5.05 18.26 -6.00
CA LEU A 44 4.13 18.24 -7.14
C LEU A 44 4.58 19.20 -8.25
N LYS A 45 5.01 20.42 -7.90
CA LYS A 45 5.52 21.39 -8.88
C LYS A 45 6.74 20.85 -9.62
N VAL A 46 7.71 20.29 -8.90
CA VAL A 46 8.96 19.74 -9.48
C VAL A 46 8.67 18.51 -10.35
N THR A 47 7.80 17.62 -9.88
CA THR A 47 7.52 16.34 -10.56
C THR A 47 6.54 16.47 -11.74
N SER A 48 5.82 17.58 -11.85
CA SER A 48 4.87 17.85 -12.95
C SER A 48 5.50 18.52 -14.17
N VAL A 49 6.67 19.13 -14.04
CA VAL A 49 7.37 19.74 -15.18
C VAL A 49 7.94 18.62 -16.06
N GLY A 50 7.64 18.67 -17.36
CA GLY A 50 8.23 17.76 -18.34
C GLY A 50 9.74 17.96 -18.38
N VAL A 51 10.49 16.91 -18.01
CA VAL A 51 11.96 17.00 -17.94
C VAL A 51 12.55 16.55 -19.26
N ASN A 52 13.30 17.45 -19.91
CA ASN A 52 14.12 17.08 -21.07
C ASN A 52 15.26 16.14 -20.60
N SER A 53 15.68 15.21 -21.46
CA SER A 53 16.69 14.18 -21.18
C SER A 53 17.95 14.71 -20.47
N GLY A 54 18.43 15.90 -20.84
CA GLY A 54 19.61 16.53 -20.23
C GLY A 54 19.47 17.05 -18.80
N LYS A 55 18.25 17.15 -18.24
CA LYS A 55 18.00 17.68 -16.87
C LYS A 55 17.37 16.65 -15.92
N ILE A 56 17.21 15.41 -16.36
CA ILE A 56 16.51 14.36 -15.60
C ILE A 56 17.20 14.07 -14.26
N ARG A 57 18.53 14.07 -14.26
CA ARG A 57 19.36 13.88 -13.07
C ARG A 57 19.17 14.97 -12.03
N ASP A 58 19.28 16.23 -12.44
CA ASP A 58 19.15 17.37 -11.53
C ASP A 58 17.74 17.40 -10.92
N ASN A 59 16.73 17.09 -11.73
CA ASN A 59 15.35 16.98 -11.25
C ASN A 59 15.19 15.85 -10.24
N HIS A 60 15.81 14.70 -10.48
CA HIS A 60 15.80 13.57 -9.54
C HIS A 60 16.43 13.95 -8.20
N ILE A 61 17.60 14.59 -8.21
CA ILE A 61 18.29 15.06 -6.99
C ILE A 61 17.41 16.03 -6.19
N ILE A 62 16.72 16.95 -6.87
CA ILE A 62 15.80 17.88 -6.20
C ILE A 62 14.61 17.12 -5.59
N THR A 63 14.05 16.17 -6.34
CA THR A 63 12.93 15.33 -5.89
C THR A 63 13.31 14.51 -4.66
N GLU A 64 14.45 13.83 -4.69
CA GLU A 64 14.96 13.01 -3.58
C GLU A 64 15.22 13.86 -2.33
N LYS A 65 15.80 15.06 -2.47
CA LYS A 65 15.98 16.00 -1.34
C LYS A 65 14.65 16.42 -0.71
N LEU A 66 13.60 16.61 -1.50
CA LEU A 66 12.26 16.92 -0.99
C LEU A 66 11.66 15.71 -0.28
N LEU A 67 11.75 14.52 -0.89
CA LEU A 67 11.27 13.26 -0.31
C LEU A 67 11.94 12.95 1.02
N ASN A 68 13.26 13.10 1.13
CA ASN A 68 13.96 12.89 2.41
C ASN A 68 13.46 13.81 3.52
N LYS A 69 13.13 15.07 3.20
CA LYS A 69 12.50 15.98 4.18
C LYS A 69 11.09 15.54 4.56
N ILE A 70 10.30 15.09 3.59
CA ILE A 70 8.95 14.56 3.80
C ILE A 70 9.01 13.32 4.72
N ILE A 71 9.85 12.34 4.37
CA ILE A 71 10.06 11.10 5.14
C ILE A 71 10.48 11.42 6.57
N ASN A 72 11.37 12.40 6.78
CA ASN A 72 11.77 12.82 8.13
C ASN A 72 10.60 13.36 8.96
N ILE A 73 9.68 14.11 8.36
CA ILE A 73 8.46 14.59 9.07
C ILE A 73 7.50 13.42 9.32
N GLU A 74 7.32 12.55 8.32
CA GLU A 74 6.45 11.37 8.36
C GLU A 74 6.97 10.25 9.26
N SER A 75 8.26 10.27 9.63
CA SER A 75 8.85 9.29 10.55
C SER A 75 8.09 9.26 11.88
N GLY A 76 7.57 10.40 12.35
CA GLY A 76 6.74 10.48 13.56
C GLY A 76 5.33 9.90 13.40
N ILE A 77 4.86 9.69 12.17
CA ILE A 77 3.65 8.91 11.88
C ILE A 77 4.00 7.42 11.87
N THR A 78 5.08 7.07 11.15
CA THR A 78 5.48 5.68 10.90
C THR A 78 6.02 4.98 12.15
N SER A 79 6.78 5.66 13.01
CA SER A 79 7.33 5.12 14.26
C SER A 79 6.25 4.68 15.26
N ASN A 80 5.04 5.20 15.11
CA ASN A 80 3.88 4.86 15.94
C ASN A 80 2.96 3.82 15.28
N LEU A 81 3.15 3.54 13.98
CA LEU A 81 2.42 2.53 13.22
C LEU A 81 3.11 1.15 13.33
N LEU A 82 3.29 0.66 14.56
CA LEU A 82 3.92 -0.61 14.93
C LEU A 82 5.36 -0.83 14.39
N PRO A 83 6.22 -1.57 15.11
CA PRO A 83 7.47 -2.06 14.54
C PRO A 83 7.18 -2.87 13.27
N LYS A 84 8.07 -2.82 12.25
CA LYS A 84 8.01 -3.68 11.06
C LYS A 84 7.77 -5.11 11.55
N PRO A 85 6.56 -5.69 11.37
CA PRO A 85 6.29 -7.01 11.92
C PRO A 85 7.24 -8.00 11.24
N GLU A 86 7.78 -8.92 12.02
CA GLU A 86 8.47 -10.09 11.46
C GLU A 86 7.54 -10.74 10.44
N ARG A 87 8.07 -11.00 9.24
CA ARG A 87 7.31 -11.53 8.12
C ARG A 87 6.73 -12.88 8.52
N LYS A 88 5.41 -12.99 8.63
CA LYS A 88 4.74 -14.22 9.08
C LYS A 88 4.39 -15.08 7.88
N VAL A 89 5.40 -15.69 7.29
CA VAL A 89 5.22 -16.50 6.09
C VAL A 89 4.49 -17.82 6.38
N CYS A 90 4.65 -18.39 7.57
CA CYS A 90 4.08 -19.69 7.90
C CYS A 90 2.53 -19.70 7.96
N THR A 91 1.89 -18.56 8.22
CA THR A 91 0.43 -18.49 8.44
C THR A 91 -0.38 -18.36 7.15
N ILE A 92 0.26 -18.04 6.01
CA ILE A 92 -0.46 -17.85 4.75
C ILE A 92 -1.02 -19.16 4.20
N THR A 93 -0.25 -20.25 4.28
CA THR A 93 -0.61 -21.56 3.72
C THR A 93 -1.88 -22.09 4.38
N ASP A 94 -1.95 -22.04 5.71
CA ASP A 94 -3.12 -22.47 6.49
C ASP A 94 -4.36 -21.65 6.10
N TRP A 95 -4.24 -20.32 6.08
CA TRP A 95 -5.33 -19.42 5.68
C TRP A 95 -5.81 -19.70 4.24
N MET A 96 -4.90 -19.99 3.32
CA MET A 96 -5.26 -20.34 1.94
C MET A 96 -6.05 -21.65 1.89
N ILE A 97 -5.59 -22.69 2.59
CA ILE A 97 -6.22 -24.02 2.62
C ILE A 97 -7.61 -23.95 3.30
N GLU A 98 -7.73 -23.26 4.43
CA GLU A 98 -9.01 -23.02 5.13
C GLU A 98 -10.04 -22.34 4.22
N ASN A 99 -9.56 -21.56 3.25
CA ASN A 99 -10.39 -20.87 2.28
C ASN A 99 -10.54 -21.60 0.94
N GLY A 100 -10.17 -22.88 0.88
CA GLY A 100 -10.41 -23.75 -0.27
C GLY A 100 -9.33 -23.68 -1.36
N ALA A 101 -8.16 -23.12 -1.05
CA ALA A 101 -6.99 -23.34 -1.89
C ALA A 101 -6.57 -24.81 -1.84
N LYS A 102 -6.06 -25.30 -2.96
CA LYS A 102 -5.44 -26.62 -3.04
C LYS A 102 -3.95 -26.39 -3.21
N ILE A 103 -3.15 -26.95 -2.32
CA ILE A 103 -1.69 -26.89 -2.36
C ILE A 103 -1.21 -28.32 -2.16
N ASP A 104 -0.46 -28.85 -3.13
CA ASP A 104 0.06 -30.21 -3.09
C ASP A 104 1.51 -30.24 -3.60
N GLY A 105 2.34 -31.02 -2.94
CA GLY A 105 3.73 -31.27 -3.34
C GLY A 105 4.70 -30.10 -3.17
N VAL A 106 4.27 -28.97 -2.62
CA VAL A 106 5.12 -27.80 -2.37
C VAL A 106 4.89 -27.21 -0.99
N GLU A 107 5.93 -26.61 -0.44
CA GLU A 107 5.89 -25.79 0.77
C GLU A 107 6.67 -24.50 0.57
N ILE A 108 6.47 -23.52 1.45
CA ILE A 108 7.29 -22.30 1.43
C ILE A 108 8.63 -22.59 2.10
N GLY A 109 9.72 -22.26 1.42
CA GLY A 109 11.08 -22.41 1.93
C GLY A 109 11.92 -21.16 1.67
N GLU A 110 13.00 -21.03 2.42
CA GLU A 110 14.01 -19.98 2.21
C GLU A 110 15.12 -20.47 1.29
N PHE A 111 15.58 -19.58 0.40
CA PHE A 111 16.59 -19.81 -0.62
C PHE A 111 17.63 -18.69 -0.54
N ASP A 112 18.89 -19.09 -0.49
CA ASP A 112 20.00 -18.14 -0.46
C ASP A 112 19.98 -17.23 -1.71
N GLY A 113 20.02 -15.91 -1.50
CA GLY A 113 19.91 -14.90 -2.54
C GLY A 113 18.51 -14.60 -3.12
N TYR A 114 17.47 -15.39 -2.79
CA TYR A 114 16.10 -15.21 -3.31
C TYR A 114 15.04 -15.01 -2.21
N GLU A 115 15.42 -15.08 -0.93
CA GLU A 115 14.51 -15.11 0.22
C GLU A 115 13.52 -16.28 0.14
N TYR A 116 12.21 -16.02 0.24
CA TYR A 116 11.19 -17.05 0.25
C TYR A 116 10.76 -17.45 -1.16
N GLY A 117 10.62 -18.75 -1.36
CA GLY A 117 10.09 -19.35 -2.58
C GLY A 117 9.31 -20.63 -2.30
N LEU A 118 8.93 -21.35 -3.35
CA LEU A 118 8.28 -22.65 -3.24
C LEU A 118 9.31 -23.77 -3.39
N LYS A 119 9.34 -24.68 -2.42
CA LYS A 119 10.20 -25.87 -2.40
C LYS A 119 9.34 -27.11 -2.62
N ALA A 120 9.74 -27.97 -3.55
CA ALA A 120 9.09 -29.26 -3.74
C ALA A 120 9.35 -30.18 -2.53
N VAL A 121 8.30 -30.86 -2.05
CA VAL A 121 8.38 -31.87 -0.97
C VAL A 121 8.20 -33.30 -1.49
N LYS A 122 7.94 -33.45 -2.79
CA LYS A 122 7.84 -34.72 -3.51
C LYS A 122 8.28 -34.50 -4.96
N ASP A 123 8.50 -35.59 -5.69
CA ASP A 123 8.72 -35.52 -7.13
C ASP A 123 7.45 -35.00 -7.84
N ILE A 124 7.61 -33.99 -8.69
CA ILE A 124 6.53 -33.33 -9.42
C ILE A 124 6.68 -33.63 -10.90
N LYS A 125 5.62 -34.10 -11.55
CA LYS A 125 5.62 -34.32 -13.01
C LYS A 125 5.17 -33.09 -13.78
N GLU A 126 5.64 -32.96 -15.01
CA GLU A 126 5.15 -31.92 -15.92
C GLU A 126 3.62 -32.06 -16.11
N GLY A 127 2.91 -30.94 -15.97
CA GLY A 127 1.45 -30.88 -16.05
C GLY A 127 0.70 -31.22 -14.75
N GLU A 128 1.40 -31.56 -13.66
CA GLU A 128 0.76 -31.78 -12.35
C GLU A 128 0.26 -30.46 -11.75
N LEU A 129 -0.96 -30.49 -11.19
CA LEU A 129 -1.57 -29.33 -10.54
C LEU A 129 -1.00 -29.18 -9.12
N LEU A 130 -0.15 -28.18 -8.92
CA LEU A 130 0.46 -27.90 -7.60
C LEU A 130 -0.41 -27.00 -6.73
N ILE A 131 -0.89 -25.90 -7.31
CA ILE A 131 -1.60 -24.85 -6.58
C ILE A 131 -2.85 -24.44 -7.34
N CYS A 132 -3.98 -24.39 -6.66
CA CYS A 132 -5.21 -23.76 -7.14
C CYS A 132 -5.67 -22.72 -6.11
N VAL A 133 -5.77 -21.46 -6.54
CA VAL A 133 -6.14 -20.32 -5.67
C VAL A 133 -7.56 -19.84 -6.01
N PRO A 134 -8.54 -20.01 -5.10
CA PRO A 134 -9.87 -19.43 -5.24
C PRO A 134 -9.83 -17.90 -5.43
N ARG A 135 -10.69 -17.38 -6.32
CA ARG A 135 -10.79 -15.94 -6.61
C ARG A 135 -11.03 -15.07 -5.36
N LYS A 136 -11.74 -15.59 -4.36
CA LYS A 136 -12.00 -14.86 -3.09
C LYS A 136 -10.73 -14.54 -2.29
N LEU A 137 -9.63 -15.27 -2.51
CA LEU A 137 -8.34 -15.00 -1.85
C LEU A 137 -7.52 -13.92 -2.57
N MET A 138 -7.86 -13.61 -3.82
CA MET A 138 -7.14 -12.61 -4.60
C MET A 138 -7.56 -11.20 -4.18
N MET A 139 -6.60 -10.29 -4.10
CA MET A 139 -6.89 -8.85 -4.05
C MET A 139 -7.06 -8.36 -5.48
N THR A 140 -8.24 -7.83 -5.81
CA THR A 140 -8.60 -7.42 -7.17
C THR A 140 -9.21 -6.03 -7.18
N THR A 141 -9.20 -5.38 -8.35
CA THR A 141 -9.87 -4.10 -8.53
C THR A 141 -11.39 -4.19 -8.32
N GLU A 142 -11.99 -5.36 -8.48
CA GLU A 142 -13.42 -5.57 -8.20
C GLU A 142 -13.71 -5.41 -6.70
N PHE A 143 -12.90 -6.03 -5.84
CA PHE A 143 -13.01 -5.86 -4.39
C PHE A 143 -12.72 -4.42 -3.96
N ALA A 144 -11.71 -3.79 -4.57
CA ALA A 144 -11.38 -2.39 -4.30
C ALA A 144 -12.53 -1.43 -4.67
N ARG A 145 -13.28 -1.70 -5.74
CA ARG A 145 -14.43 -0.88 -6.16
C ARG A 145 -15.63 -0.96 -5.20
N THR A 146 -15.71 -2.03 -4.41
CA THR A 146 -16.78 -2.25 -3.43
C THR A 146 -16.33 -2.00 -1.99
N SER A 147 -15.10 -1.54 -1.80
CA SER A 147 -14.54 -1.23 -0.48
C SER A 147 -14.74 0.26 -0.14
N GLU A 148 -14.06 0.72 0.91
CA GLU A 148 -14.00 2.11 1.34
C GLU A 148 -13.48 3.07 0.23
N LEU A 149 -12.88 2.53 -0.84
CA LEU A 149 -12.41 3.26 -2.04
C LEU A 149 -13.51 3.53 -3.07
N GLU A 150 -14.72 2.99 -2.94
CA GLU A 150 -15.79 3.11 -3.95
C GLU A 150 -16.01 4.56 -4.39
N PHE A 151 -16.07 5.49 -3.44
CA PHE A 151 -16.28 6.91 -3.72
C PHE A 151 -15.13 7.49 -4.55
N LEU A 152 -13.90 7.23 -4.14
CA LEU A 152 -12.71 7.72 -4.83
C LEU A 152 -12.60 7.11 -6.24
N PHE A 153 -12.89 5.82 -6.39
CA PHE A 153 -12.90 5.15 -7.69
C PHE A 153 -13.87 5.80 -8.68
N LYS A 154 -15.04 6.25 -8.22
CA LYS A 154 -16.06 6.86 -9.09
C LYS A 154 -15.78 8.33 -9.42
N ASN A 155 -15.15 9.06 -8.50
CA ASN A 155 -15.06 10.53 -8.58
C ASN A 155 -13.65 11.04 -8.90
N ASP A 156 -12.61 10.21 -8.78
CA ASP A 156 -11.24 10.58 -9.10
C ASP A 156 -10.80 9.97 -10.45
N PRO A 157 -10.46 10.80 -11.46
CA PRO A 157 -10.08 10.31 -12.78
C PRO A 157 -8.84 9.42 -12.78
N MET A 158 -7.85 9.69 -11.92
CA MET A 158 -6.62 8.90 -11.85
C MET A 158 -6.95 7.50 -11.33
N LEU A 159 -7.72 7.40 -10.25
CA LEU A 159 -8.10 6.13 -9.64
C LEU A 159 -9.09 5.31 -10.49
N ALA A 160 -9.95 5.98 -11.27
CA ALA A 160 -10.84 5.32 -12.20
C ALA A 160 -10.09 4.61 -13.35
N HIS A 161 -9.00 5.22 -13.85
CA HIS A 161 -8.28 4.76 -15.04
C HIS A 161 -6.96 4.02 -14.75
N MET A 162 -6.44 4.09 -13.52
CA MET A 162 -5.18 3.46 -13.13
C MET A 162 -5.41 2.28 -12.15
N PRO A 163 -5.67 1.06 -12.66
CA PRO A 163 -6.01 -0.10 -11.84
C PRO A 163 -4.88 -0.55 -10.90
N ASN A 164 -3.62 -0.25 -11.24
CA ASN A 164 -2.47 -0.50 -10.38
C ASN A 164 -2.48 0.38 -9.12
N ILE A 165 -2.90 1.64 -9.24
CA ILE A 165 -2.91 2.58 -8.12
C ILE A 165 -4.05 2.26 -7.16
N ILE A 166 -5.25 1.98 -7.67
CA ILE A 166 -6.38 1.58 -6.82
C ILE A 166 -6.06 0.28 -6.07
N LEU A 167 -5.33 -0.65 -6.69
CA LEU A 167 -4.93 -1.90 -6.03
C LEU A 167 -3.88 -1.65 -4.92
N ALA A 168 -2.91 -0.75 -5.16
CA ALA A 168 -1.95 -0.34 -4.13
C ALA A 168 -2.65 0.33 -2.92
N LEU A 169 -3.63 1.20 -3.18
CA LEU A 169 -4.43 1.81 -2.12
C LEU A 169 -5.30 0.79 -1.38
N PHE A 170 -5.85 -0.18 -2.10
CA PHE A 170 -6.65 -1.25 -1.48
C PHE A 170 -5.79 -2.12 -0.56
N LEU A 171 -4.57 -2.47 -0.99
CA LEU A 171 -3.58 -3.14 -0.14
C LEU A 171 -3.28 -2.33 1.13
N LEU A 172 -3.07 -1.02 0.99
CA LEU A 172 -2.76 -0.16 2.13
C LEU A 172 -3.93 -0.01 3.11
N LEU A 173 -5.17 0.11 2.62
CA LEU A 173 -6.36 0.15 3.47
C LEU A 173 -6.56 -1.14 4.25
N GLU A 174 -6.45 -2.29 3.58
CA GLU A 174 -6.55 -3.59 4.23
C GLU A 174 -5.40 -3.82 5.23
N LYS A 175 -4.20 -3.27 4.98
CA LYS A 175 -3.09 -3.27 5.95
C LYS A 175 -3.44 -2.52 7.25
N PHE A 176 -4.21 -1.43 7.17
CA PHE A 176 -4.63 -0.66 8.35
C PHE A 176 -5.89 -1.19 9.03
N LYS A 177 -6.57 -2.16 8.41
CA LYS A 177 -7.80 -2.74 8.93
C LYS A 177 -7.49 -3.85 9.93
N GLU A 178 -7.98 -3.68 11.15
CA GLU A 178 -7.73 -4.63 12.25
C GLU A 178 -8.16 -6.07 11.90
N ASN A 179 -9.35 -6.19 11.30
CA ASN A 179 -9.96 -7.45 10.91
C ASN A 179 -9.94 -7.64 9.39
N SER A 180 -8.80 -7.39 8.75
CA SER A 180 -8.65 -7.67 7.32
C SER A 180 -8.71 -9.18 7.05
N PHE A 181 -9.53 -9.56 6.06
CA PHE A 181 -9.57 -10.94 5.55
C PHE A 181 -8.23 -11.36 4.94
N TRP A 182 -7.51 -10.43 4.31
CA TRP A 182 -6.22 -10.66 3.67
C TRP A 182 -5.03 -10.49 4.62
N ARG A 183 -5.26 -10.34 5.92
CA ARG A 183 -4.17 -10.10 6.89
C ARG A 183 -3.04 -11.14 6.81
N PRO A 184 -3.29 -12.47 6.69
CA PRO A 184 -2.21 -13.45 6.52
C PRO A 184 -1.39 -13.23 5.25
N TYR A 185 -2.03 -12.84 4.15
CA TYR A 185 -1.33 -12.47 2.92
C TYR A 185 -0.47 -11.22 3.11
N ILE A 186 -1.03 -10.15 3.69
CA ILE A 186 -0.32 -8.88 3.90
C ILE A 186 0.86 -9.03 4.86
N GLU A 187 0.70 -9.76 5.96
CA GLU A 187 1.79 -10.04 6.93
C GLU A 187 2.89 -10.95 6.34
N SER A 188 2.62 -11.62 5.22
CA SER A 188 3.61 -12.46 4.50
C SER A 188 4.40 -11.71 3.43
N LEU A 189 4.05 -10.45 3.12
CA LEU A 189 4.74 -9.67 2.08
C LEU A 189 6.12 -9.19 2.56
N PRO A 190 7.10 -9.02 1.64
CA PRO A 190 8.36 -8.36 1.96
C PRO A 190 8.13 -6.94 2.51
N ASN A 191 8.99 -6.53 3.43
CA ASN A 191 9.00 -5.17 3.96
C ASN A 191 9.74 -4.18 3.03
N GLU A 192 10.59 -4.69 2.14
CA GLU A 192 11.43 -3.94 1.21
C GLU A 192 11.53 -4.71 -0.11
N TYR A 193 11.86 -4.00 -1.19
CA TYR A 193 11.97 -4.56 -2.54
C TYR A 193 13.24 -4.04 -3.21
N THR A 194 13.65 -4.69 -4.30
CA THR A 194 14.83 -4.31 -5.10
C THR A 194 14.47 -3.52 -6.35
N THR A 195 13.32 -2.83 -6.35
CA THR A 195 12.90 -1.98 -7.47
C THR A 195 13.73 -0.69 -7.52
N VAL A 196 13.70 0.02 -8.65
CA VAL A 196 14.40 1.30 -8.83
C VAL A 196 14.01 2.38 -7.82
N MET A 197 12.88 2.22 -7.11
CA MET A 197 12.44 3.11 -6.04
C MET A 197 13.32 3.01 -4.77
N TYR A 198 14.05 1.90 -4.62
CA TYR A 198 14.93 1.62 -3.49
C TYR A 198 16.40 1.82 -3.82
N PHE A 199 16.73 2.15 -5.07
CA PHE A 199 18.11 2.42 -5.48
C PHE A 199 18.55 3.78 -4.94
N SER A 200 19.78 3.83 -4.48
CA SER A 200 20.51 5.08 -4.28
C SER A 200 20.77 5.79 -5.61
N LEU A 201 21.06 7.08 -5.54
CA LEU A 201 21.48 7.84 -6.72
C LEU A 201 22.69 7.20 -7.42
N GLN A 202 23.63 6.60 -6.67
CA GLN A 202 24.81 5.95 -7.24
C GLN A 202 24.40 4.72 -8.06
N GLU A 203 23.55 3.85 -7.52
CA GLU A 203 23.05 2.66 -8.22
C GLU A 203 22.21 3.03 -9.46
N LEU A 204 21.43 4.10 -9.41
CA LEU A 204 20.73 4.61 -10.59
C LEU A 204 21.69 5.15 -11.66
N GLU A 205 22.80 5.78 -11.27
CA GLU A 205 23.80 6.28 -12.23
C GLU A 205 24.57 5.15 -12.92
N GLU A 206 24.67 3.96 -12.33
CA GLU A 206 25.23 2.77 -13.01
C GLU A 206 24.41 2.36 -14.25
N LEU A 207 23.14 2.77 -14.33
CA LEU A 207 22.31 2.54 -15.52
C LEU A 207 22.64 3.50 -16.67
N LYS A 208 23.44 4.55 -16.44
CA LYS A 208 23.68 5.61 -17.42
C LYS A 208 24.31 5.06 -18.71
N GLY A 209 23.78 5.51 -19.85
CA GLY A 209 24.17 5.01 -21.17
C GLY A 209 23.38 3.79 -21.62
N SER A 210 22.62 3.16 -20.72
CA SER A 210 21.64 2.13 -21.08
C SER A 210 20.28 2.75 -21.45
N PRO A 211 19.42 2.02 -22.18
CA PRO A 211 18.06 2.47 -22.46
C PRO A 211 17.14 2.50 -21.22
N THR A 212 17.57 1.98 -20.06
CA THR A 212 16.74 1.88 -18.84
C THR A 212 16.95 3.03 -17.87
N TYR A 213 18.00 3.83 -18.03
CA TYR A 213 18.30 4.97 -17.15
C TYR A 213 17.16 6.00 -17.08
N GLU A 214 16.73 6.52 -18.24
CA GLU A 214 15.64 7.49 -18.25
C GLU A 214 14.31 6.92 -17.77
N PRO A 215 13.87 5.71 -18.19
CA PRO A 215 12.68 5.06 -17.63
C PRO A 215 12.72 4.91 -16.11
N ALA A 216 13.86 4.48 -15.54
CA ALA A 216 14.01 4.32 -14.08
C ALA A 216 13.81 5.66 -13.35
N MET A 217 14.48 6.72 -13.81
CA MET A 217 14.33 8.07 -13.24
C MET A 217 12.89 8.61 -13.39
N LYS A 218 12.26 8.38 -14.54
CA LYS A 218 10.85 8.75 -14.78
C LYS A 218 9.90 7.97 -13.88
N GLN A 219 10.18 6.70 -13.59
CA GLN A 219 9.39 5.90 -12.65
C GLN A 219 9.44 6.51 -11.25
N CYS A 220 10.63 6.84 -10.74
CA CYS A 220 10.79 7.51 -9.44
C CYS A 220 10.03 8.84 -9.40
N GLN A 221 10.14 9.64 -10.45
CA GLN A 221 9.40 10.90 -10.57
C GLN A 221 7.87 10.69 -10.59
N ASN A 222 7.39 9.69 -11.32
CA ASN A 222 5.96 9.38 -11.43
C ASN A 222 5.38 8.94 -10.09
N VAL A 223 6.07 8.06 -9.34
CA VAL A 223 5.64 7.61 -8.01
C VAL A 223 5.62 8.77 -7.02
N ALA A 224 6.65 9.63 -7.03
CA ALA A 224 6.67 10.83 -6.20
C ALA A 224 5.50 11.80 -6.51
N ARG A 225 5.17 11.97 -7.80
CA ARG A 225 4.01 12.78 -8.23
C ARG A 225 2.69 12.17 -7.77
N GLN A 226 2.54 10.86 -7.93
CA GLN A 226 1.33 10.13 -7.52
C GLN A 226 1.13 10.22 -6.01
N TYR A 227 2.19 10.03 -5.22
CA TYR A 227 2.15 10.24 -3.77
C TYR A 227 1.64 11.65 -3.43
N GLY A 228 2.23 12.70 -4.02
CA GLY A 228 1.83 14.08 -3.71
C GLY A 228 0.36 14.36 -4.09
N TYR A 229 -0.09 13.81 -5.22
CA TYR A 229 -1.48 13.92 -5.67
C TYR A 229 -2.43 13.25 -4.67
N LEU A 230 -2.16 11.99 -4.32
CA LEU A 230 -2.98 11.20 -3.40
C LEU A 230 -2.98 11.79 -1.99
N TYR A 231 -1.84 12.30 -1.53
CA TYR A 231 -1.74 13.02 -0.27
C TYR A 231 -2.73 14.18 -0.23
N ASN A 232 -2.70 15.06 -1.25
CA ASN A 232 -3.61 16.20 -1.34
C ASN A 232 -5.07 15.77 -1.49
N LEU A 233 -5.35 14.70 -2.24
CA LEU A 233 -6.69 14.12 -2.36
C LEU A 233 -7.25 13.72 -0.98
N PHE A 234 -6.48 12.97 -0.19
CA PHE A 234 -6.91 12.53 1.14
C PHE A 234 -7.02 13.68 2.16
N GLN A 235 -6.24 14.75 1.99
CA GLN A 235 -6.38 15.94 2.84
C GLN A 235 -7.69 16.69 2.59
N ASN A 236 -8.11 16.76 1.33
CA ASN A 236 -9.21 17.62 0.87
C ASN A 236 -10.55 16.89 0.77
N SER A 237 -10.56 15.56 0.73
CA SER A 237 -11.78 14.75 0.69
C SER A 237 -12.24 14.31 2.09
N SER A 238 -13.54 14.03 2.21
CA SER A 238 -14.20 13.55 3.44
C SER A 238 -14.82 12.17 3.29
N ASP A 239 -14.43 11.41 2.26
CA ASP A 239 -14.88 10.02 2.06
C ASP A 239 -14.20 9.05 3.04
N GLN A 240 -14.72 7.81 3.11
CA GLN A 240 -14.27 6.81 4.07
C GLN A 240 -12.79 6.46 3.94
N ALA A 241 -12.29 6.22 2.72
CA ALA A 241 -10.87 5.91 2.51
C ALA A 241 -9.98 7.10 2.88
N SER A 242 -10.37 8.32 2.49
CA SER A 242 -9.64 9.53 2.85
C SER A 242 -9.57 9.72 4.37
N LEU A 243 -10.64 9.49 5.11
CA LEU A 243 -10.63 9.59 6.57
C LEU A 243 -9.63 8.62 7.24
N ILE A 244 -9.49 7.40 6.69
CA ILE A 244 -8.54 6.40 7.18
C ILE A 244 -7.10 6.82 6.81
N LEU A 245 -6.87 7.19 5.55
CA LEU A 245 -5.53 7.45 5.02
C LEU A 245 -4.98 8.83 5.39
N LYS A 246 -5.82 9.81 5.72
CA LYS A 246 -5.43 11.20 6.01
C LYS A 246 -4.36 11.34 7.10
N ASN A 247 -4.33 10.43 8.07
CA ASN A 247 -3.37 10.46 9.18
C ASN A 247 -2.31 9.36 9.11
N SER A 248 -2.46 8.40 8.20
CA SER A 248 -1.61 7.20 8.14
C SER A 248 -0.79 7.08 6.87
N PHE A 249 -1.22 7.72 5.76
CA PHE A 249 -0.58 7.67 4.45
C PHE A 249 0.76 8.42 4.45
N THR A 250 1.84 7.68 4.22
CA THR A 250 3.20 8.21 4.11
C THR A 250 3.86 7.80 2.79
N TYR A 251 4.92 8.50 2.38
CA TYR A 251 5.65 8.15 1.16
C TYR A 251 6.25 6.74 1.24
N GLU A 252 6.79 6.38 2.41
CA GLU A 252 7.36 5.05 2.70
C GLU A 252 6.35 3.91 2.51
N GLN A 253 5.07 4.16 2.75
CA GLN A 253 4.03 3.14 2.54
C GLN A 253 3.56 3.05 1.10
N TYR A 254 3.78 4.10 0.31
CA TYR A 254 3.31 4.19 -1.07
C TYR A 254 4.36 3.70 -2.09
N ARG A 255 5.65 3.86 -1.78
CA ARG A 255 6.76 3.53 -2.69
C ARG A 255 6.96 2.04 -2.94
#